data_AF-A0A7S3N6G6-F1
#
_entry.id   AF-A0A7S3N6G6-F1
#
_cell.length_a   1.000
_cell.length_b   1.000
_cell.length_c   1.000
_cell.angle_alpha   90.00
_cell.angle_beta   90.00
_cell.angle_gamma   90.00
#
_symmetry.space_group_name_H-M   'P 1'
#
loop_
_entity.id
_entity.type
_entity.pdbx_description
1 polymer ?
#
loop_
_entity_poly.entity_id
_entity_poly.type
_entity_poly.pdbx_seq_one_letter_code
_entity_poly.pdbx_strand_id
1 'polypeptide(L)'
;WDNLSMESSALKSFVEYDENDHFPLENIPFGVFVNPESGELHCCTRISTHVVDLAVLHDLGHFSGKNLKDNNVFKNKYLNDFMDLGKSAWSEARITIQNLFADGSSFKSDEEGQAK
;
A
#
# COMPACT_ATOMS: atom_id res chain seq x y z
N TRP A 1 5.19 -25.24 -31.27
CA TRP A 1 6.08 -25.57 -30.15
C TRP A 1 6.05 -24.40 -29.21
N ASP A 2 5.80 -24.72 -27.95
CA ASP A 2 4.88 -23.99 -27.10
C ASP A 2 5.29 -22.56 -26.77
N ASN A 3 4.24 -21.75 -26.67
CA ASN A 3 4.26 -20.40 -26.15
C ASN A 3 4.76 -20.50 -24.69
N LEU A 4 6.06 -20.30 -24.51
CA LEU A 4 6.67 -20.12 -23.21
C LEU A 4 6.15 -18.79 -22.69
N SER A 5 4.92 -18.81 -22.13
CA SER A 5 4.39 -17.75 -21.31
C SER A 5 5.46 -17.49 -20.28
N MET A 6 6.10 -16.33 -20.40
CA MET A 6 6.89 -15.76 -19.32
C MET A 6 5.92 -15.64 -18.15
N GLU A 7 5.85 -16.66 -17.31
CA GLU A 7 5.45 -16.49 -15.91
C GLU A 7 6.52 -15.58 -15.30
N SER A 8 6.40 -14.29 -15.60
CA SER A 8 6.75 -13.25 -14.65
C SER A 8 6.14 -13.70 -13.34
N SER A 9 6.98 -13.95 -12.33
CA SER A 9 6.58 -14.22 -10.96
C SER A 9 5.83 -12.99 -10.43
N ALA A 10 4.61 -12.77 -10.89
CA ALA A 10 3.74 -11.69 -10.47
C ALA A 10 3.43 -11.88 -8.98
N LEU A 11 3.45 -10.79 -8.25
CA LEU A 11 3.04 -10.77 -6.86
C LEU A 11 1.54 -11.09 -6.84
N LYS A 12 1.20 -12.25 -6.25
CA LYS A 12 -0.20 -12.59 -6.03
C LYS A 12 -0.72 -11.76 -4.86
N SER A 13 -1.87 -11.13 -5.05
CA SER A 13 -2.59 -10.44 -3.98
C SER A 13 -3.77 -11.27 -3.51
N PHE A 14 -4.18 -11.10 -2.25
CA PHE A 14 -5.49 -11.57 -1.82
C PHE A 14 -6.64 -10.67 -2.30
N VAL A 15 -6.34 -9.43 -2.72
CA VAL A 15 -7.29 -8.54 -3.39
C VAL A 15 -7.35 -8.96 -4.85
N GLU A 16 -8.53 -9.35 -5.31
CA GLU A 16 -8.71 -9.79 -6.69
C GLU A 16 -8.64 -8.59 -7.66
N TYR A 17 -7.91 -8.77 -8.75
CA TYR A 17 -7.88 -7.87 -9.89
C TYR A 17 -7.60 -8.68 -11.17
N ASP A 18 -8.08 -8.16 -12.30
CA ASP A 18 -7.86 -8.76 -13.60
C ASP A 18 -6.51 -8.35 -14.22
N GLU A 19 -6.10 -9.01 -15.29
CA GLU A 19 -4.83 -8.78 -15.98
C GLU A 19 -4.71 -7.38 -16.62
N ASN A 20 -5.83 -6.67 -16.82
CA ASN A 20 -5.88 -5.32 -17.37
C ASN A 20 -5.97 -4.25 -16.27
N ASP A 21 -5.95 -4.62 -14.99
CA ASP A 21 -5.96 -3.66 -13.90
C ASP A 21 -4.70 -2.79 -13.93
N HIS A 22 -4.89 -1.49 -13.77
CA HIS A 22 -3.81 -0.52 -13.77
C HIS A 22 -3.08 -0.44 -12.43
N PHE A 23 -3.64 -1.01 -11.36
CA PHE A 23 -3.15 -0.92 -9.98
C PHE A 23 -2.96 -2.29 -9.31
N PRO A 24 -2.21 -3.23 -9.93
CA PRO A 24 -1.81 -4.46 -9.26
C PRO A 24 -0.72 -4.17 -8.20
N LEU A 25 -0.30 -5.17 -7.41
CA LEU A 25 0.73 -5.00 -6.37
C LEU A 25 2.09 -4.54 -6.90
N GLU A 26 2.39 -4.74 -8.18
CA GLU A 26 3.57 -4.23 -8.86
C GLU A 26 3.52 -2.71 -9.10
N ASN A 27 2.32 -2.15 -9.18
CA ASN A 27 2.07 -0.72 -9.40
C ASN A 27 1.28 -0.09 -8.25
N ILE A 28 2.02 0.33 -7.22
CA ILE A 28 1.51 1.04 -6.04
C ILE A 28 1.73 2.55 -6.25
N PRO A 29 0.72 3.31 -6.71
CA PRO A 29 0.80 4.76 -6.80
C PRO A 29 0.64 5.39 -5.41
N PHE A 30 1.15 6.60 -5.22
CA PHE A 30 0.91 7.38 -4.00
C PHE A 30 0.04 8.59 -4.32
N GLY A 31 -0.89 8.89 -3.43
CA GLY A 31 -1.82 10.00 -3.56
C GLY A 31 -2.21 10.56 -2.19
N VAL A 32 -3.17 11.48 -2.21
CA VAL A 32 -3.85 11.96 -1.01
C VAL A 32 -5.36 11.84 -1.20
N PHE A 33 -6.07 11.55 -0.12
CA PHE A 33 -7.52 11.45 -0.12
C PHE A 33 -8.09 12.03 1.17
N VAL A 34 -9.40 12.30 1.18
CA VAL A 34 -10.13 12.64 2.39
C VAL A 34 -10.58 11.33 3.01
N ASN A 35 -10.09 11.04 4.22
CA ASN A 35 -10.55 9.90 4.97
C ASN A 35 -12.06 10.08 5.26
N PRO A 36 -12.92 9.13 4.86
CA PRO A 36 -14.38 9.29 4.96
C PRO A 36 -14.90 9.20 6.40
N GLU A 37 -14.14 8.59 7.31
CA GLU A 37 -14.51 8.47 8.73
C GLU A 37 -14.12 9.70 9.54
N SER A 38 -12.89 10.20 9.36
CA SER A 38 -12.36 11.33 10.14
C SER A 38 -12.58 12.70 9.48
N GLY A 39 -12.73 12.74 8.15
CA GLY A 39 -12.74 13.97 7.35
C GLY A 39 -11.35 14.61 7.19
N GLU A 40 -10.29 13.99 7.71
CA GLU A 40 -8.91 14.47 7.60
C GLU A 40 -8.31 14.09 6.23
N LEU A 41 -7.31 14.85 5.78
CA LEU A 41 -6.54 14.50 4.57
C LEU A 41 -5.36 13.62 4.96
N HIS A 42 -5.29 12.43 4.35
CA HIS A 42 -4.22 11.48 4.53
C HIS A 42 -3.58 11.10 3.20
N CYS A 43 -2.32 10.66 3.25
CA CYS A 43 -1.66 9.98 2.14
C CYS A 43 -2.24 8.58 1.98
N CYS A 44 -2.43 8.17 0.73
CA CYS A 44 -3.02 6.88 0.39
C CYS A 44 -2.27 6.20 -0.75
N THR A 45 -2.56 4.91 -0.93
CA THR A 45 -2.27 4.19 -2.17
C THR A 45 -3.54 3.55 -2.73
N ARG A 46 -3.43 2.96 -3.91
CA ARG A 46 -4.52 2.25 -4.58
C ARG A 46 -4.07 0.84 -4.95
N ILE A 47 -4.90 -0.15 -4.63
CA ILE A 47 -4.74 -1.55 -5.02
C ILE A 47 -6.06 -1.98 -5.62
N SER A 48 -6.08 -2.28 -6.92
CA SER A 48 -7.31 -2.55 -7.67
C SER A 48 -8.35 -1.43 -7.49
N THR A 49 -9.54 -1.75 -7.01
CA THR A 49 -10.63 -0.84 -6.70
C THR A 49 -10.53 -0.21 -5.30
N HIS A 50 -9.56 -0.59 -4.49
CA HIS A 50 -9.45 -0.17 -3.10
C HIS A 50 -8.48 0.99 -2.93
N VAL A 51 -8.88 1.97 -2.12
CA VAL A 51 -7.98 3.00 -1.58
C VAL A 51 -7.52 2.53 -0.22
N VAL A 52 -6.21 2.60 0.02
CA VAL A 52 -5.60 2.17 1.27
C VAL A 52 -5.06 3.40 2.00
N ASP A 53 -5.53 3.63 3.22
CA ASP A 53 -5.09 4.73 4.07
C ASP A 53 -3.74 4.39 4.72
N LEU A 54 -2.67 5.06 4.29
CA LEU A 54 -1.32 4.80 4.79
C LEU A 54 -1.11 5.36 6.20
N ALA A 55 -1.86 6.38 6.59
CA ALA A 55 -1.80 6.93 7.95
C ALA A 55 -2.38 5.94 8.95
N VAL A 56 -3.51 5.31 8.61
CA VAL A 56 -4.10 4.26 9.44
C VAL A 56 -3.18 3.04 9.53
N LEU A 57 -2.62 2.57 8.40
CA LEU A 57 -1.67 1.45 8.44
C LEU A 57 -0.43 1.74 9.31
N HIS A 58 0.03 2.99 9.32
CA HIS A 58 1.09 3.43 10.21
C HIS A 58 0.67 3.40 11.68
N ASP A 59 -0.50 3.96 12.01
CA ASP A 59 -0.99 4.00 13.39
C ASP A 59 -1.29 2.58 13.94
N LEU A 60 -1.61 1.63 13.07
CA LEU A 60 -1.72 0.20 13.38
C LEU A 60 -0.36 -0.51 13.53
N GLY A 61 0.75 0.19 13.25
CA GLY A 61 2.11 -0.32 13.47
C GLY A 61 2.67 -1.18 12.34
N HIS A 62 2.08 -1.16 11.14
CA HIS A 62 2.57 -1.97 10.03
C HIS A 62 3.87 -1.44 9.42
N PHE A 63 4.13 -0.14 9.50
CA PHE A 63 5.42 0.44 9.13
C PHE A 63 6.40 0.33 10.30
N SER A 64 7.16 -0.76 10.35
CA SER A 64 8.12 -1.04 11.43
C SER A 64 9.60 -0.84 11.03
N GLY A 65 9.84 -0.40 9.80
CA GLY A 65 11.18 -0.19 9.26
C GLY A 65 11.82 1.12 9.74
N LYS A 66 13.13 1.24 9.50
CA LYS A 66 13.94 2.33 10.07
C LYS A 66 13.52 3.73 9.61
N ASN A 67 12.90 3.86 8.44
CA ASN A 67 12.63 5.18 7.85
C ASN A 67 11.23 5.68 8.17
N LEU A 68 10.27 4.78 8.41
CA LEU A 68 8.86 5.14 8.57
C LEU A 68 8.28 4.82 9.95
N LYS A 69 9.00 4.11 10.83
CA LYS A 69 8.46 3.67 12.11
C LYS A 69 8.08 4.79 13.09
N ASP A 70 8.90 5.83 13.17
CA ASP A 70 8.83 6.76 14.30
C ASP A 70 7.92 7.97 14.07
N ASN A 71 7.66 8.32 12.80
CA ASN A 71 6.86 9.50 12.46
C ASN A 71 5.87 9.20 11.33
N ASN A 72 4.59 9.44 11.60
CA ASN A 72 3.52 9.24 10.62
C ASN A 72 3.47 10.38 9.59
N VAL A 73 4.38 10.33 8.62
CA VAL A 73 4.40 11.28 7.49
C VAL A 73 3.20 11.14 6.55
N PHE A 74 2.38 10.10 6.73
CA PHE A 74 1.18 9.87 5.93
C PHE A 74 -0.03 10.63 6.45
N LYS A 75 -0.02 11.12 7.69
CA LYS A 75 -1.05 12.00 8.23
C LYS A 75 -0.83 13.46 7.78
N ASN A 76 -0.82 13.68 6.47
CA ASN A 76 -0.59 14.98 5.87
C ASN A 76 -1.49 15.20 4.64
N LYS A 77 -1.85 16.46 4.40
CA LYS A 77 -2.59 16.92 3.22
C LYS A 77 -1.78 16.89 1.92
N TYR A 78 -0.47 16.73 2.00
CA TYR A 78 0.43 16.66 0.85
C TYR A 78 1.42 15.51 0.99
N LEU A 79 1.87 14.97 -0.14
CA LEU A 79 2.91 13.93 -0.19
C LEU A 79 4.32 14.45 0.12
N ASN A 80 4.53 15.76 0.18
CA ASN A 80 5.85 16.39 0.24
C ASN A 80 6.74 15.81 1.34
N ASP A 81 6.24 15.72 2.56
CA ASP A 81 7.01 15.20 3.70
C ASP A 81 7.47 13.76 3.46
N PHE A 82 6.62 12.91 2.86
CA PHE A 82 7.00 11.55 2.48
C PHE A 82 7.99 11.52 1.30
N MET A 83 7.82 12.41 0.33
CA MET A 83 8.75 12.54 -0.79
C MET A 83 10.15 13.00 -0.33
N ASP A 84 10.23 13.88 0.66
CA ASP A 84 11.50 14.40 1.16
C ASP A 84 12.34 13.35 1.90
N LEU A 85 11.73 12.26 2.39
CA LEU A 85 12.46 11.12 2.99
C LEU A 85 13.29 10.32 1.96
N GLY A 86 12.94 10.42 0.67
CA GLY A 86 13.68 9.81 -0.42
C GLY A 86 13.53 8.29 -0.57
N LYS A 87 14.32 7.75 -1.52
CA LYS A 87 14.14 6.40 -2.08
C LYS A 87 14.11 5.27 -1.05
N SER A 88 14.88 5.37 0.04
CA SER A 88 14.91 4.34 1.09
C SER A 88 13.55 4.20 1.78
N ALA A 89 12.91 5.31 2.12
CA ALA A 89 11.58 5.32 2.73
C ALA A 89 10.51 4.86 1.72
N TRP A 90 10.62 5.26 0.46
CA TRP A 90 9.67 4.84 -0.58
C TRP A 90 9.73 3.33 -0.84
N SER A 91 10.95 2.78 -0.89
CA SER A 91 11.18 1.34 -1.02
C SER A 91 10.62 0.58 0.18
N GLU A 92 10.85 1.08 1.39
CA GLU A 92 10.27 0.53 2.61
C GLU A 92 8.74 0.55 2.56
N ALA A 93 8.13 1.68 2.19
CA ALA A 93 6.68 1.80 2.07
C ALA A 93 6.11 0.77 1.09
N ARG A 94 6.71 0.69 -0.12
CA ARG A 94 6.26 -0.20 -1.18
C ARG A 94 6.36 -1.67 -0.76
N ILE A 95 7.50 -2.08 -0.18
CA ILE A 95 7.70 -3.47 0.28
C ILE A 95 6.70 -3.82 1.38
N THR A 96 6.48 -2.91 2.34
CA THR A 96 5.51 -3.12 3.42
C THR A 96 4.10 -3.33 2.86
N ILE A 97 3.65 -2.44 1.97
CA ILE A 97 2.33 -2.55 1.33
C ILE A 97 2.21 -3.86 0.52
N GLN A 98 3.23 -4.20 -0.28
CA GLN A 98 3.23 -5.46 -1.04
C GLN A 98 3.10 -6.67 -0.13
N ASN A 99 3.84 -6.71 0.98
CA ASN A 99 3.78 -7.82 1.93
C ASN A 99 2.42 -7.90 2.66
N LEU A 100 1.83 -6.75 3.01
CA LEU A 100 0.52 -6.70 3.64
C LEU A 100 -0.55 -7.25 2.72
N PHE A 101 -0.53 -6.91 1.43
CA PHE A 101 -1.57 -7.29 0.48
C PHE A 101 -1.25 -8.54 -0.34
N ALA A 102 -0.08 -9.16 -0.12
CA ALA A 102 0.30 -10.42 -0.76
C ALA A 102 -0.67 -11.55 -0.36
N ASP A 103 -0.87 -12.50 -1.26
CA ASP A 103 -1.64 -13.70 -0.96
C ASP A 103 -0.98 -14.50 0.17
N GLY A 104 -1.79 -15.01 1.09
CA GLY A 104 -1.32 -15.68 2.30
C GLY A 104 -0.81 -14.74 3.42
N SER A 105 -0.92 -13.41 3.27
CA SER A 105 -0.61 -12.48 4.37
C SER A 105 -1.59 -12.65 5.54
N SER A 106 -1.10 -12.45 6.77
CA SER A 106 -1.96 -12.45 7.96
C SER A 106 -2.93 -11.26 8.01
N PHE A 107 -2.67 -10.23 7.21
CA PHE A 107 -3.53 -9.06 7.09
C PHE A 107 -4.89 -9.41 6.45
N LYS A 108 -4.94 -10.43 5.60
CA LYS A 108 -6.20 -10.96 5.03
C LYS A 108 -7.21 -11.44 6.08
N SER A 109 -6.72 -11.95 7.22
CA SER A 109 -7.58 -12.42 8.32
C SER A 109 -7.96 -11.33 9.32
N ASP A 110 -7.45 -10.11 9.14
CA ASP A 110 -7.70 -8.98 10.02
C ASP A 110 -8.87 -8.14 9.48
N GLU A 111 -10.06 -8.35 10.04
CA GLU A 111 -11.27 -7.60 9.68
C GLU A 111 -11.16 -6.10 10.06
N GLU A 112 -10.36 -5.74 11.07
CA GLU A 112 -10.19 -4.35 11.50
C GLU A 112 -9.24 -3.56 10.59
N GLY A 113 -8.23 -4.23 10.01
CA GLY A 113 -7.29 -3.63 9.07
C GLY A 113 -7.86 -3.35 7.68
N GLN A 114 -8.92 -4.06 7.28
CA GLN A 114 -9.55 -3.94 5.96
C GLN A 114 -10.74 -2.96 5.92
N ALA A 115 -11.30 -2.62 7.08
CA ALA A 115 -12.58 -1.92 7.18
C ALA A 115 -12.48 -0.40 7.41
N LYS A 116 -11.30 0.20 7.32
CA LYS A 116 -11.05 1.64 7.54
C LYS A 116 -10.30 2.28 6.38
#